data_AF-A0A853IAB8-F1
#
_entry.id   AF-A0A853IAB8-F1
#
_cell.length_a   1.000
_cell.length_b   1.000
_cell.length_c   1.000
_cell.angle_alpha   90.00
_cell.angle_beta   90.00
_cell.angle_gamma   90.00
#
_symmetry.space_group_name_H-M   'P 1'
#
loop_
_entity.id
_entity.type
_entity.pdbx_description
1 polymer ?
#
loop_
_entity_poly.entity_id
_entity_poly.type
_entity_poly.pdbx_seq_one_letter_code
_entity_poly.pdbx_strand_id
1 'polypeptide(L)'
;MRKLIGIILTFLGFSNLVVAEEKQFPPVPKWKPDFSASIESQLERMIYYTNQEKDLAQFANGTIVIVKDGLDDSQAKQYAVEVLSKIINYHPDMNPVNMKDGNILVQYNHPAYNVVLTEFTEKHIEKIKSRHLEALATDEILITALGQNKFDVFGMQALYGRAFMFMDAQNPKVVQLYRRNSSNQIKADI
;
A
#
# COMPACT_ATOMS: atom_id res chain seq x y z
N MET A 1 31.47 -58.31 -51.40
CA MET A 1 30.05 -57.89 -51.32
C MET A 1 29.59 -57.90 -49.87
N ARG A 2 29.37 -56.72 -49.27
CA ARG A 2 28.18 -56.38 -48.44
C ARG A 2 28.46 -55.04 -47.77
N LYS A 3 27.69 -54.04 -48.19
CA LYS A 3 27.62 -52.69 -47.62
C LYS A 3 26.96 -52.80 -46.25
N LEU A 4 27.45 -52.06 -45.26
CA LEU A 4 26.63 -51.64 -44.12
C LEU A 4 26.85 -50.14 -43.91
N ILE A 5 25.86 -49.38 -44.34
CA ILE A 5 25.71 -47.96 -44.01
C ILE A 5 24.97 -47.93 -42.67
N GLY A 6 25.61 -47.41 -41.64
CA GLY A 6 24.98 -47.08 -40.36
C GLY A 6 24.92 -45.56 -40.22
N ILE A 7 23.73 -44.99 -40.44
CA ILE A 7 23.36 -43.64 -39.99
C ILE A 7 22.83 -43.79 -38.56
N ILE A 8 22.84 -42.69 -37.76
CA ILE A 8 22.00 -42.33 -36.59
C ILE A 8 22.84 -42.12 -35.33
N LEU A 9 22.72 -41.05 -34.53
CA LEU A 9 21.98 -39.78 -34.55
C LEU A 9 22.72 -38.89 -33.53
N THR A 10 23.04 -37.64 -33.86
CA THR A 10 23.47 -36.66 -32.85
C THR A 10 22.26 -36.22 -32.02
N PHE A 11 22.19 -36.67 -30.76
CA PHE A 11 21.30 -36.07 -29.76
C PHE A 11 21.91 -34.73 -29.33
N LEU A 12 21.52 -33.65 -30.01
CA LEU A 12 21.64 -32.31 -29.44
C LEU A 12 20.52 -32.15 -28.42
N GLY A 13 20.87 -32.31 -27.14
CA GLY A 13 20.01 -31.94 -26.03
C GLY A 13 19.75 -30.44 -26.08
N PHE A 14 18.59 -30.06 -26.62
CA PHE A 14 18.01 -28.76 -26.34
C PHE A 14 17.57 -28.77 -24.88
N SER A 15 18.45 -28.32 -24.01
CA SER A 15 18.06 -27.88 -22.68
C SER A 15 16.99 -26.81 -22.88
N ASN A 16 15.76 -27.10 -22.47
CA ASN A 16 14.73 -26.07 -22.35
C ASN A 16 15.28 -25.01 -21.39
N LEU A 17 15.78 -23.91 -21.96
CA LEU A 17 15.97 -22.66 -21.24
C LEU A 17 14.58 -22.25 -20.77
N VAL A 18 14.23 -22.63 -19.53
CA VAL A 18 13.13 -22.01 -18.81
C VAL A 18 13.57 -20.57 -18.61
N VAL A 19 13.12 -19.68 -19.50
CA VAL A 19 13.24 -18.24 -19.29
C VAL A 19 12.44 -17.96 -18.03
N ALA A 20 13.14 -17.70 -16.93
CA ALA A 20 12.50 -17.22 -15.71
C ALA A 20 11.82 -15.90 -16.07
N GLU A 21 10.49 -15.84 -15.95
CA GLU A 21 9.74 -14.60 -16.12
C GLU A 21 10.26 -13.59 -15.09
N GLU A 22 10.68 -12.41 -15.54
CA GLU A 22 11.11 -11.33 -14.64
C GLU A 22 9.94 -10.99 -13.72
N LYS A 23 10.04 -11.38 -12.45
CA LYS A 23 9.03 -11.05 -11.45
C LYS A 23 9.02 -9.54 -11.24
N GLN A 24 7.85 -8.92 -11.39
CA GLN A 24 7.65 -7.51 -11.12
C GLN A 24 8.08 -7.18 -9.68
N PHE A 25 9.04 -6.25 -9.56
CA PHE A 25 9.50 -5.73 -8.27
C PHE A 25 9.38 -4.19 -8.24
N PRO A 26 8.84 -3.60 -7.17
CA PRO A 26 8.20 -4.28 -6.04
C PRO A 26 6.89 -4.97 -6.43
N PRO A 27 6.49 -6.07 -5.76
CA PRO A 27 5.20 -6.69 -5.99
C PRO A 27 4.10 -5.75 -5.51
N VAL A 28 3.07 -5.59 -6.32
CA VAL A 28 1.94 -4.68 -6.05
C VAL A 28 0.62 -5.40 -6.24
N PRO A 29 -0.46 -4.96 -5.57
CA PRO A 29 -1.78 -5.51 -5.78
C PRO A 29 -2.32 -5.20 -7.17
N LYS A 30 -3.23 -6.06 -7.65
CA LYS A 30 -3.98 -5.83 -8.88
C LYS A 30 -5.05 -4.76 -8.69
N TRP A 31 -5.63 -4.72 -7.49
CA TRP A 31 -6.74 -3.81 -7.21
C TRP A 31 -6.24 -2.38 -7.01
N LYS A 32 -6.85 -1.47 -7.79
CA LYS A 32 -6.79 -0.03 -7.60
C LYS A 32 -8.22 0.45 -7.37
N PRO A 33 -8.66 0.65 -6.11
CA PRO A 33 -10.00 1.13 -5.84
C PRO A 33 -10.27 2.46 -6.58
N ASP A 34 -11.40 2.52 -7.27
CA ASP A 34 -11.91 3.69 -8.00
C ASP A 34 -12.93 4.50 -7.18
N PHE A 35 -13.07 4.15 -5.90
CA PHE A 35 -13.92 4.80 -4.91
C PHE A 35 -13.12 4.97 -3.63
N SER A 36 -13.20 6.16 -3.03
CA SER A 36 -12.46 6.50 -1.81
C SER A 36 -13.28 7.44 -0.95
N ALA A 37 -12.97 7.45 0.35
CA ALA A 37 -13.43 8.51 1.22
C ALA A 37 -12.70 9.83 0.91
N SER A 38 -13.18 10.93 1.49
CA SER A 38 -12.47 12.22 1.41
C SER A 38 -11.12 12.12 2.11
N ILE A 39 -10.07 12.54 1.41
CA ILE A 39 -8.70 12.58 1.97
C ILE A 39 -8.63 13.63 3.09
N GLU A 40 -9.37 14.72 2.99
CA GLU A 40 -9.47 15.75 4.02
C GLU A 40 -10.02 15.15 5.32
N SER A 41 -11.09 14.34 5.22
CA SER A 41 -11.66 13.65 6.39
C SER A 41 -10.68 12.65 7.02
N GLN A 42 -9.85 11.98 6.22
CA GLN A 42 -8.81 11.07 6.73
C GLN A 42 -7.71 11.86 7.47
N LEU A 43 -7.31 13.00 6.92
CA LEU A 43 -6.29 13.85 7.54
C LEU A 43 -6.78 14.48 8.85
N GLU A 44 -8.03 14.96 8.90
CA GLU A 44 -8.64 15.45 10.13
C GLU A 44 -8.58 14.42 11.26
N ARG A 45 -8.82 13.14 10.95
CA ARG A 45 -8.71 12.04 11.92
C ARG A 45 -7.27 11.88 12.38
N MET A 46 -6.30 11.87 11.47
CA MET A 46 -4.89 11.79 11.87
C MET A 46 -4.45 12.98 12.73
N ILE A 47 -4.89 14.20 12.41
CA ILE A 47 -4.61 15.40 13.22
C ILE A 47 -5.18 15.23 14.64
N TYR A 48 -6.43 14.77 14.75
CA TYR A 48 -7.09 14.52 16.03
C TYR A 48 -6.34 13.46 16.86
N TYR A 49 -6.02 12.31 16.26
CA TYR A 49 -5.39 11.20 16.98
C TYR A 49 -3.90 11.41 17.28
N THR A 50 -3.26 12.37 16.63
CA THR A 50 -1.90 12.82 16.96
C THR A 50 -1.88 14.00 17.94
N ASN A 51 -3.03 14.39 18.49
CA ASN A 51 -3.19 15.53 19.39
C ASN A 51 -2.63 16.84 18.81
N GLN A 52 -2.58 16.99 17.48
CA GLN A 52 -1.96 18.14 16.81
C GLN A 52 -0.45 18.28 17.11
N GLU A 53 0.23 17.23 17.61
CA GLU A 53 1.63 17.30 18.03
C GLU A 53 2.62 16.86 16.94
N LYS A 54 2.12 16.50 15.75
CA LYS A 54 2.92 15.94 14.65
C LYS A 54 2.71 16.73 13.37
N ASP A 55 3.81 16.91 12.62
CA ASP A 55 3.73 17.34 11.24
C ASP A 55 3.33 16.14 10.37
N LEU A 56 2.44 16.37 9.41
CA LEU A 56 1.88 15.33 8.56
C LEU A 56 2.03 15.71 7.09
N ALA A 57 2.30 14.71 6.24
CA ALA A 57 2.26 14.84 4.80
C ALA A 57 1.23 13.86 4.25
N GLN A 58 0.24 14.37 3.52
CA GLN A 58 -0.81 13.55 2.91
C GLN A 58 -0.60 13.42 1.39
N PHE A 59 -0.74 12.20 0.91
CA PHE A 59 -0.67 11.85 -0.49
C PHE A 59 -2.05 11.87 -1.16
N ALA A 60 -2.04 11.91 -2.49
CA ALA A 60 -3.24 12.05 -3.33
C ALA A 60 -4.29 10.95 -3.14
N ASN A 61 -3.90 9.73 -2.76
CA ASN A 61 -4.84 8.64 -2.48
C ASN A 61 -5.10 8.45 -0.97
N GLY A 62 -4.63 9.37 -0.13
CA GLY A 62 -4.99 9.44 1.28
C GLY A 62 -4.01 8.76 2.24
N THR A 63 -2.88 8.23 1.76
CA THR A 63 -1.80 7.81 2.68
C THR A 63 -1.21 9.03 3.38
N ILE A 64 -0.99 8.92 4.68
CA ILE A 64 -0.50 10.01 5.53
C ILE A 64 0.80 9.57 6.19
N VAL A 65 1.85 10.36 6.05
CA VAL A 65 3.14 10.14 6.71
C VAL A 65 3.29 11.12 7.88
N ILE A 66 3.69 10.60 9.04
CA ILE A 66 4.18 11.43 10.14
C ILE A 66 5.60 11.88 9.80
N VAL A 67 5.76 13.19 9.65
CA VAL A 67 7.02 13.83 9.26
C VAL A 67 7.92 13.99 10.47
N LYS A 68 9.24 13.82 10.27
CA LYS A 68 10.25 14.08 11.30
C LYS A 68 10.27 15.57 11.67
N ASP A 69 10.48 15.86 12.95
CA ASP A 69 10.62 17.23 13.44
C ASP A 69 11.76 18.00 12.74
N GLY A 70 11.54 19.29 12.51
CA GLY A 70 12.54 20.22 12.01
C GLY A 70 12.73 20.26 10.49
N LEU A 71 11.92 19.51 9.73
CA LEU A 71 11.95 19.53 8.26
C LEU A 71 11.08 20.67 7.71
N ASP A 72 11.62 21.45 6.77
CA ASP A 72 10.84 22.41 5.98
C ASP A 72 9.86 21.72 5.02
N ASP A 73 9.06 22.50 4.26
CA ASP A 73 8.02 21.95 3.36
C ASP A 73 8.60 21.08 2.24
N SER A 74 9.77 21.42 1.71
CA SER A 74 10.42 20.63 0.65
C SER A 74 10.99 19.33 1.22
N GLN A 75 11.69 19.42 2.35
CA GLN A 75 12.26 18.29 3.05
C GLN A 75 11.19 17.32 3.57
N ALA A 76 10.06 17.85 4.06
CA ALA A 76 8.93 17.05 4.52
C ALA A 76 8.33 16.21 3.38
N LYS A 77 8.14 16.81 2.20
CA LYS A 77 7.65 16.11 1.00
C LYS A 77 8.63 15.01 0.58
N GLN A 78 9.93 15.34 0.50
CA GLN A 78 10.96 14.35 0.16
C GLN A 78 10.98 13.19 1.16
N TYR A 79 10.97 13.49 2.46
CA TYR A 79 10.92 12.50 3.52
C TYR A 79 9.71 11.57 3.39
N ALA A 80 8.53 12.12 3.09
CA ALA A 80 7.32 11.33 2.92
C ALA A 80 7.44 10.34 1.75
N VAL A 81 8.00 10.77 0.61
CA VAL A 81 8.25 9.90 -0.54
C VAL A 81 9.25 8.80 -0.20
N GLU A 82 10.33 9.14 0.51
CA GLU A 82 11.32 8.16 0.96
C GLU A 82 10.72 7.12 1.90
N VAL A 83 9.78 7.51 2.78
CA VAL A 83 9.05 6.58 3.64
C VAL A 83 8.26 5.56 2.82
N LEU A 84 7.46 6.00 1.83
CA LEU A 84 6.69 5.08 0.99
C LEU A 84 7.59 4.17 0.14
N SER A 85 8.69 4.71 -0.38
CA SER A 85 9.70 3.93 -1.11
C SER A 85 10.29 2.81 -0.24
N LYS A 86 10.56 3.07 1.05
CA LYS A 86 11.03 2.04 1.98
C LYS A 86 9.96 0.99 2.29
N ILE A 87 8.69 1.37 2.39
CA ILE A 87 7.61 0.39 2.64
C ILE A 87 7.49 -0.58 1.46
N ILE A 88 7.38 -0.04 0.23
CA ILE A 88 7.07 -0.86 -0.95
C ILE A 88 8.25 -1.74 -1.40
N ASN A 89 9.50 -1.30 -1.20
CA ASN A 89 10.70 -2.04 -1.63
C ASN A 89 11.23 -3.07 -0.61
N TYR A 90 10.58 -3.24 0.54
CA TYR A 90 10.99 -4.22 1.56
C TYR A 90 9.89 -5.27 1.75
N HIS A 91 9.07 -5.11 2.77
CA HIS A 91 7.89 -5.93 3.04
C HIS A 91 6.77 -4.96 3.44
N PRO A 92 5.77 -4.73 2.58
CA PRO A 92 4.65 -3.83 2.86
C PRO A 92 3.63 -4.49 3.81
N ASP A 93 4.13 -5.00 4.94
CA ASP A 93 3.34 -5.56 6.02
C ASP A 93 2.45 -4.48 6.62
N MET A 94 1.27 -4.89 7.06
CA MET A 94 0.30 -4.01 7.71
C MET A 94 -0.06 -4.52 9.09
N ASN A 95 -0.28 -3.58 10.01
CA ASN A 95 -0.83 -3.82 11.34
C ASN A 95 -2.06 -2.93 11.54
N PRO A 96 -3.25 -3.37 11.05
CA PRO A 96 -4.48 -2.61 11.21
C PRO A 96 -4.96 -2.66 12.66
N VAL A 97 -5.41 -1.52 13.19
CA VAL A 97 -5.96 -1.39 14.54
C VAL A 97 -7.28 -0.64 14.53
N ASN A 98 -8.17 -0.97 15.48
CA ASN A 98 -9.39 -0.20 15.71
C ASN A 98 -9.05 1.15 16.35
N MET A 99 -9.63 2.21 15.79
CA MET A 99 -9.64 3.55 16.38
C MET A 99 -10.82 3.67 17.36
N LYS A 100 -10.75 4.62 18.29
CA LYS A 100 -11.77 4.78 19.35
C LYS A 100 -13.16 5.14 18.82
N ASP A 101 -13.21 5.77 17.65
CA ASP A 101 -14.42 6.17 16.92
C ASP A 101 -14.92 5.08 15.96
N GLY A 102 -14.36 3.88 16.02
CA GLY A 102 -14.74 2.74 15.19
C GLY A 102 -14.13 2.74 13.79
N ASN A 103 -13.32 3.74 13.42
CA ASN A 103 -12.53 3.73 12.20
C ASN A 103 -11.36 2.72 12.30
N ILE A 104 -10.72 2.41 11.18
CA ILE A 104 -9.55 1.52 11.16
C ILE A 104 -8.31 2.34 10.79
N LEU A 105 -7.26 2.23 11.59
CA LEU A 105 -5.95 2.76 11.28
C LEU A 105 -5.08 1.62 10.74
N VAL A 106 -4.73 1.69 9.46
CA VAL A 106 -3.75 0.77 8.86
C VAL A 106 -2.37 1.36 9.05
N GLN A 107 -1.50 0.64 9.76
CA GLN A 107 -0.12 1.06 10.06
C GLN A 107 0.87 0.16 9.32
N TYR A 108 2.03 0.70 8.97
CA TYR A 108 3.10 -0.04 8.28
C TYR A 108 4.38 -0.09 9.13
N ASN A 109 5.42 -0.76 8.63
CA ASN A 109 6.75 -0.85 9.24
C ASN A 109 7.53 0.49 9.29
N HIS A 110 6.98 1.55 8.71
CA HIS A 110 7.50 2.92 8.69
C HIS A 110 6.35 3.90 9.03
N PRO A 111 6.61 5.18 9.34
CA PRO A 111 5.60 6.10 9.88
C PRO A 111 4.62 6.63 8.81
N ALA A 112 4.02 5.71 8.05
CA ALA A 112 2.92 5.94 7.13
C ALA A 112 1.66 5.22 7.61
N TYR A 113 0.52 5.76 7.23
CA TYR A 113 -0.78 5.37 7.75
C TYR A 113 -1.86 5.54 6.69
N ASN A 114 -2.88 4.70 6.74
CA ASN A 114 -4.15 4.96 6.08
C ASN A 114 -5.27 4.93 7.12
N VAL A 115 -6.15 5.93 7.08
CA VAL A 115 -7.38 5.94 7.87
C VAL A 115 -8.52 5.44 7.00
N VAL A 116 -9.11 4.32 7.39
CA VAL A 116 -10.29 3.75 6.75
C VAL A 116 -11.51 4.23 7.53
N LEU A 117 -12.29 5.10 6.90
CA LEU A 117 -13.51 5.64 7.50
C LEU A 117 -14.63 4.60 7.41
N THR A 118 -15.04 4.08 8.56
CA THR A 118 -15.98 2.95 8.65
C THR A 118 -17.30 3.28 7.96
N GLU A 119 -17.88 4.45 8.25
CA GLU A 119 -19.14 4.90 7.61
C GLU A 119 -19.08 4.90 6.08
N PHE A 120 -17.92 5.22 5.49
CA PHE A 120 -17.75 5.18 4.04
C PHE A 120 -17.66 3.73 3.54
N THR A 121 -16.85 2.91 4.20
CA THR A 121 -16.63 1.53 3.76
C THR A 121 -17.84 0.62 3.97
N GLU A 122 -18.67 0.87 4.98
CA GLU A 122 -19.93 0.15 5.19
C GLU A 122 -20.88 0.32 4.00
N LYS A 123 -20.95 1.52 3.43
CA LYS A 123 -21.75 1.79 2.21
C LYS A 123 -21.24 1.06 0.97
N HIS A 124 -19.98 0.61 0.98
CA HIS A 124 -19.31 -0.05 -0.15
C HIS A 124 -18.89 -1.49 0.17
N ILE A 125 -19.39 -2.08 1.26
CA ILE A 125 -18.80 -3.28 1.82
C ILE A 125 -18.88 -4.49 0.87
N GLU A 126 -19.93 -4.59 0.05
CA GLU A 126 -20.06 -5.68 -0.91
C GLU A 126 -19.00 -5.61 -2.03
N LYS A 127 -18.61 -4.40 -2.45
CA LYS A 127 -17.51 -4.20 -3.41
C LYS A 127 -16.16 -4.52 -2.77
N ILE A 128 -15.97 -4.18 -1.50
CA ILE A 128 -14.76 -4.53 -0.74
C ILE A 128 -14.66 -6.05 -0.57
N LYS A 129 -15.71 -6.72 -0.11
CA LYS A 129 -15.77 -8.18 0.06
C LYS A 129 -15.46 -8.92 -1.24
N SER A 130 -16.00 -8.48 -2.37
CA SER A 130 -15.77 -9.15 -3.66
C SER A 130 -14.36 -8.95 -4.21
N ARG A 131 -13.60 -7.94 -3.76
CA ARG A 131 -12.29 -7.60 -4.33
C ARG A 131 -11.11 -7.64 -3.35
N HIS A 132 -11.32 -7.84 -2.06
CA HIS A 132 -10.26 -7.73 -1.04
C HIS A 132 -9.02 -8.58 -1.32
N LEU A 133 -9.17 -9.78 -1.89
CA LEU A 133 -8.02 -10.63 -2.24
C LEU A 133 -7.16 -10.04 -3.38
N GLU A 134 -7.72 -9.18 -4.23
CA GLU A 134 -6.98 -8.45 -5.25
C GLU A 134 -6.13 -7.30 -4.67
N ALA A 135 -6.32 -6.94 -3.38
CA ALA A 135 -5.46 -6.02 -2.63
C ALA A 135 -4.24 -6.71 -1.99
N LEU A 136 -4.05 -8.01 -2.21
CA LEU A 136 -2.80 -8.69 -1.90
C LEU A 136 -1.78 -8.43 -3.01
N ALA A 137 -0.53 -8.19 -2.63
CA ALA A 137 0.56 -8.14 -3.61
C ALA A 137 0.77 -9.51 -4.26
N THR A 138 1.44 -9.54 -5.41
CA THR A 138 1.69 -10.81 -6.12
C THR A 138 2.48 -11.78 -5.23
N ASP A 139 2.03 -13.03 -5.16
CA ASP A 139 2.57 -14.11 -4.30
C ASP A 139 2.54 -13.81 -2.79
N GLU A 140 1.79 -12.79 -2.34
CA GLU A 140 1.71 -12.43 -0.93
C GLU A 140 0.87 -13.42 -0.12
N ILE A 141 1.39 -13.76 1.05
CA ILE A 141 0.71 -14.58 2.06
C ILE A 141 0.65 -13.79 3.35
N LEU A 142 -0.56 -13.40 3.75
CA LEU A 142 -0.84 -12.87 5.08
C LEU A 142 -1.46 -13.96 5.94
N ILE A 143 -0.93 -14.14 7.15
CA ILE A 143 -1.44 -15.10 8.13
C ILE A 143 -2.36 -14.37 9.10
N THR A 144 -3.64 -14.78 9.14
CA THR A 144 -4.62 -14.26 10.10
C THR A 144 -5.07 -15.36 11.06
N ALA A 145 -5.87 -14.99 12.07
CA ALA A 145 -6.52 -15.95 12.95
C ALA A 145 -7.46 -16.93 12.22
N LEU A 146 -7.93 -16.58 11.02
CA LEU A 146 -8.81 -17.43 10.19
C LEU A 146 -8.01 -18.33 9.23
N GLY A 147 -6.69 -18.15 9.15
CA GLY A 147 -5.78 -18.88 8.27
C GLY A 147 -5.10 -17.98 7.24
N GLN A 148 -4.45 -18.60 6.26
CA GLN A 148 -3.75 -17.89 5.19
C GLN A 148 -4.74 -17.19 4.26
N ASN A 149 -4.53 -15.89 4.03
CA ASN A 149 -5.33 -15.06 3.13
C ASN A 149 -6.85 -15.16 3.35
N LYS A 150 -7.27 -15.39 4.60
CA LYS A 150 -8.67 -15.39 5.03
C LYS A 150 -8.87 -14.22 5.96
N PHE A 151 -9.84 -13.37 5.65
CA PHE A 151 -10.06 -12.11 6.37
C PHE A 151 -11.49 -12.05 6.88
N ASP A 152 -11.69 -11.47 8.05
CA ASP A 152 -12.98 -10.98 8.48
C ASP A 152 -13.27 -9.61 7.83
N VAL A 153 -14.43 -9.03 8.13
CA VAL A 153 -14.84 -7.73 7.56
C VAL A 153 -13.80 -6.64 7.86
N PHE A 154 -13.25 -6.63 9.09
CA PHE A 154 -12.20 -5.71 9.50
C PHE A 154 -10.94 -5.86 8.63
N GLY A 155 -10.44 -7.08 8.45
CA GLY A 155 -9.28 -7.36 7.61
C GLY A 155 -9.51 -7.00 6.14
N MET A 156 -10.72 -7.21 5.62
CA MET A 156 -11.08 -6.82 4.25
C MET A 156 -11.06 -5.29 4.07
N GLN A 157 -11.59 -4.54 5.02
CA GLN A 157 -11.53 -3.07 5.02
C GLN A 157 -10.10 -2.56 5.18
N ALA A 158 -9.27 -3.22 5.99
CA ALA A 158 -7.85 -2.90 6.14
C ALA A 158 -7.08 -3.11 4.82
N LEU A 159 -7.33 -4.21 4.11
CA LEU A 159 -6.76 -4.45 2.77
C LEU A 159 -7.17 -3.38 1.77
N TYR A 160 -8.45 -2.97 1.79
CA TYR A 160 -8.93 -1.84 1.00
C TYR A 160 -8.15 -0.55 1.31
N GLY A 161 -7.94 -0.23 2.60
CA GLY A 161 -7.15 0.93 3.01
C GLY A 161 -5.69 0.85 2.53
N ARG A 162 -5.08 -0.32 2.62
CA ARG A 162 -3.70 -0.59 2.18
C ARG A 162 -3.50 -0.44 0.68
N ALA A 163 -4.50 -0.75 -0.14
CA ALA A 163 -4.40 -0.60 -1.59
C ALA A 163 -4.02 0.83 -2.01
N PHE A 164 -4.50 1.84 -1.27
CA PHE A 164 -4.14 3.24 -1.53
C PHE A 164 -2.68 3.57 -1.22
N MET A 165 -2.08 2.93 -0.21
CA MET A 165 -0.63 3.07 0.05
C MET A 165 0.19 2.59 -1.13
N PHE A 166 -0.17 1.46 -1.75
CA PHE A 166 0.51 1.03 -2.97
C PHE A 166 0.32 2.03 -4.11
N MET A 167 -0.89 2.57 -4.29
CA MET A 167 -1.14 3.59 -5.32
C MET A 167 -0.27 4.84 -5.11
N ASP A 168 -0.18 5.33 -3.87
CA ASP A 168 0.66 6.47 -3.50
C ASP A 168 2.16 6.16 -3.57
N ALA A 169 2.59 4.94 -3.24
CA ALA A 169 3.99 4.53 -3.37
C ALA A 169 4.42 4.36 -4.84
N GLN A 170 3.51 3.91 -5.72
CA GLN A 170 3.78 3.76 -7.15
C GLN A 170 3.79 5.10 -7.91
N ASN A 171 2.97 6.07 -7.48
CA ASN A 171 2.90 7.40 -8.08
C ASN A 171 2.84 8.48 -6.99
N PRO A 172 3.97 8.74 -6.32
CA PRO A 172 3.99 9.60 -5.14
C PRO A 172 3.67 11.06 -5.49
N LYS A 173 2.55 11.54 -4.95
CA LYS A 173 2.14 12.93 -5.02
C LYS A 173 1.63 13.39 -3.65
N VAL A 174 2.46 14.14 -2.93
CA VAL A 174 2.03 14.85 -1.71
C VAL A 174 1.16 16.03 -2.12
N VAL A 175 -0.05 16.12 -1.57
CA VAL A 175 -1.05 17.16 -1.93
C VAL A 175 -1.31 18.13 -0.78
N GLN A 176 -0.98 17.74 0.45
CA GLN A 176 -1.23 18.56 1.63
C GLN A 176 -0.18 18.33 2.71
N LEU A 177 0.23 19.42 3.36
CA LEU A 177 1.06 19.41 4.56
C LEU A 177 0.29 20.01 5.73
N TYR A 178 0.33 19.33 6.88
CA TYR A 178 -0.13 19.86 8.16
C TYR A 178 1.07 20.10 9.07
N ARG A 179 1.11 21.28 9.72
CA ARG A 179 2.19 21.71 10.61
C ARG A 179 1.67 21.97 12.02
N ARG A 180 2.29 21.34 13.03
CA ARG A 180 1.85 21.39 14.43
C ARG A 180 1.87 22.77 15.09
N ASN A 181 2.71 23.68 14.61
CA ASN A 181 2.97 24.99 15.26
C ASN A 181 2.63 26.20 14.39
N SER A 182 2.18 26.01 13.15
CA SER A 182 1.89 27.12 12.23
C SER A 182 0.41 27.46 12.28
N SER A 183 -0.09 27.97 13.42
CA SER A 183 -1.44 28.54 13.59
C SER A 183 -2.47 28.06 12.54
N ASN A 184 -2.81 26.77 12.60
CA ASN A 184 -3.84 26.02 11.86
C ASN A 184 -4.18 26.50 10.43
N GLN A 185 -3.20 26.58 9.53
CA GLN A 185 -3.48 26.66 8.10
C GLN A 185 -3.14 25.35 7.38
N ILE A 186 -4.18 24.69 6.89
CA ILE A 186 -4.09 23.68 5.83
C ILE A 186 -3.55 24.40 4.58
N LYS A 187 -2.32 24.08 4.17
CA LYS A 187 -1.80 24.53 2.87
C LYS A 187 -2.05 23.42 1.86
N ALA A 188 -2.98 23.65 0.95
CA ALA A 188 -3.15 22.84 -0.24
C ALA A 188 -2.17 23.32 -1.31
N ASP A 189 -1.46 22.40 -1.96
CA ASP A 189 -0.72 22.72 -3.19
C ASP A 189 -1.74 22.77 -4.33
N ILE A 190 -2.02 23.97 -4.87
CA ILE A 190 -2.81 24.18 -6.11
C ILE A 190 -1.89 23.97 -7.32
#